data_AF-A0A535PEH4-F1
#
_entry.id   AF-A0A535PEH4-F1
#
_cell.length_a   1.000
_cell.length_b   1.000
_cell.length_c   1.000
_cell.angle_alpha   90.00
_cell.angle_beta   90.00
_cell.angle_gamma   90.00
#
_symmetry.space_group_name_H-M   'P 1'
#
loop_
_entity.id
_entity.type
_entity.pdbx_description
1 polymer ?
#
loop_
_entity_poly.entity_id
_entity_poly.type
_entity_poly.pdbx_seq_one_letter_code
_entity_poly.pdbx_strand_id
1 'polypeptide(L)'
;MGRGIALGVVIVVAAAASVLVFSPPVPRLQAETSTPSPSAHDYGPVPAGVPLIYGAEPANELWLTAYDWSGNARGTLKLPGPLTHELVPDSHCFVLPDQQSFDEVLYVDVPGQPLNRRVGVIEHEPNLVQFGVDAVECNFKRNLAIAVRTAVGTTSDAWAVRLSDASILGHWSYDRTLSVVPSTDGSLLAENGANGGVTRIRSIPDGAVLARLPAIDAVNAFSDDNRLAVIGPVVSVAQIRVLDWRTGNEVWHNGNAGWTMRVAVNPGTGDLAIAVGTEEQYHGLTQDATYPLVIVHPDGSVAEIPGRRVWILPPYADGYYPYKGGPP
;
A
#
# COMPACT_ATOMS: atom_id res chain seq x y z
N MET A 1 -32.75 -6.45 74.94
CA MET A 1 -33.99 -5.81 74.44
C MET A 1 -33.55 -4.76 73.43
N GLY A 2 -33.93 -4.68 72.15
CA GLY A 2 -34.69 -5.46 71.18
C GLY A 2 -34.24 -4.94 69.79
N ARG A 3 -33.98 -5.81 68.79
CA ARG A 3 -34.83 -6.15 67.64
C ARG A 3 -35.09 -5.03 66.60
N GLY A 4 -34.79 -5.38 65.33
CA GLY A 4 -35.29 -4.77 64.08
C GLY A 4 -34.35 -5.06 62.90
N ILE A 5 -34.27 -6.30 62.37
CA ILE A 5 -35.04 -6.87 61.22
C ILE A 5 -34.72 -6.14 59.90
N ALA A 6 -33.85 -6.70 59.03
CA ALA A 6 -34.13 -7.59 57.87
C ALA A 6 -34.86 -6.85 56.72
N LEU A 7 -34.42 -6.82 55.45
CA LEU A 7 -34.33 -7.87 54.41
C LEU A 7 -33.77 -7.12 53.15
N GLY A 8 -33.08 -7.72 52.18
CA GLY A 8 -32.91 -9.14 51.92
C GLY A 8 -32.14 -9.47 50.63
N VAL A 9 -31.95 -10.80 50.52
CA VAL A 9 -31.77 -11.64 49.32
C VAL A 9 -30.40 -11.54 48.63
N VAL A 10 -29.37 -12.39 48.87
CA VAL A 10 -29.21 -13.88 48.93
C VAL A 10 -29.03 -14.51 47.53
N ILE A 11 -27.99 -15.38 47.42
CA ILE A 11 -27.77 -16.53 46.49
C ILE A 11 -26.84 -16.25 45.28
N VAL A 12 -25.75 -16.98 44.98
CA VAL A 12 -25.09 -18.15 45.59
C VAL A 12 -23.62 -18.26 45.11
N VAL A 13 -22.79 -18.82 45.99
CA VAL A 13 -21.38 -19.21 45.79
C VAL A 13 -21.30 -20.70 45.42
N ALA A 14 -20.29 -21.01 44.58
CA ALA A 14 -19.59 -22.30 44.41
C ALA A 14 -20.24 -23.40 43.56
N ALA A 15 -19.47 -23.88 42.57
CA ALA A 15 -18.90 -25.22 42.63
C ALA A 15 -17.77 -25.38 41.59
N ALA A 16 -16.53 -25.32 42.07
CA ALA A 16 -15.40 -25.98 41.43
C ALA A 16 -15.40 -27.44 41.90
N ALA A 17 -15.67 -28.38 41.00
CA ALA A 17 -15.12 -29.75 40.96
C ALA A 17 -15.86 -30.62 39.93
N SER A 18 -15.07 -31.25 39.06
CA SER A 18 -15.35 -32.55 38.42
C SER A 18 -16.33 -32.62 37.26
N VAL A 19 -15.82 -32.45 36.02
CA VAL A 19 -16.21 -33.28 34.88
C VAL A 19 -14.96 -33.67 34.10
N LEU A 20 -14.30 -34.74 34.54
CA LEU A 20 -13.49 -35.61 33.68
C LEU A 20 -14.47 -36.61 33.04
N VAL A 21 -14.95 -36.29 31.83
CA VAL A 21 -15.68 -37.24 30.98
C VAL A 21 -15.15 -37.10 29.56
N PHE A 22 -14.33 -38.08 29.18
CA PHE A 22 -14.11 -38.61 27.84
C PHE A 22 -14.42 -37.66 26.66
N SER A 23 -13.39 -36.93 26.19
CA SER A 23 -13.36 -36.47 24.80
C SER A 23 -13.27 -37.69 23.89
N PRO A 24 -14.18 -37.90 22.92
CA PRO A 24 -13.96 -38.89 21.88
C PRO A 24 -12.70 -38.50 21.08
N PRO A 25 -11.91 -39.46 20.59
CA PRO A 25 -10.79 -39.15 19.71
C PRO A 25 -11.33 -38.38 18.50
N VAL A 26 -10.89 -37.12 18.37
CA VAL A 26 -11.07 -36.32 17.15
C VAL A 26 -10.57 -37.19 16.00
N PRO A 27 -11.38 -37.44 14.96
CA PRO A 27 -10.88 -38.07 13.75
C PRO A 27 -9.68 -37.23 13.30
N ARG A 28 -8.49 -37.82 13.27
CA ARG A 28 -7.35 -37.21 12.58
C ARG A 28 -7.88 -36.78 11.22
N LEU A 29 -7.87 -35.47 10.97
CA LEU A 29 -7.96 -34.94 9.62
C LEU A 29 -6.96 -35.76 8.80
N GLN A 30 -7.50 -36.61 7.93
CA GLN A 30 -6.70 -37.18 6.87
C GLN A 30 -6.06 -35.98 6.18
N ALA A 31 -4.73 -35.97 6.15
CA ALA A 31 -4.00 -35.01 5.35
C ALA A 31 -4.63 -35.02 3.97
N GLU A 32 -5.30 -33.93 3.61
CA GLU A 32 -5.69 -33.68 2.23
C GLU A 32 -4.43 -33.88 1.41
N THR A 33 -4.57 -34.75 0.42
CA THR A 33 -3.48 -35.19 -0.43
C THR A 33 -2.89 -33.93 -1.05
N SER A 34 -1.69 -33.55 -0.65
CA SER A 34 -0.99 -32.40 -1.18
C SER A 34 -0.87 -32.60 -2.69
N THR A 35 -1.71 -31.90 -3.46
CA THR A 35 -1.45 -31.67 -4.87
C THR A 35 0.01 -31.24 -4.99
N PRO A 36 0.82 -31.85 -5.87
CA PRO A 36 2.21 -31.46 -6.01
C PRO A 36 2.25 -29.96 -6.29
N SER A 37 2.95 -29.21 -5.44
CA SER A 37 3.21 -27.79 -5.69
C SER A 37 3.74 -27.67 -7.11
N PRO A 38 3.17 -26.79 -7.96
CA PRO A 38 3.69 -26.61 -9.30
C PRO A 38 5.18 -26.27 -9.18
N SER A 39 6.01 -27.09 -9.79
CA SER A 39 7.44 -26.84 -9.90
C SER A 39 7.66 -25.47 -10.56
N ALA A 40 8.52 -24.64 -9.98
CA ALA A 40 8.87 -23.34 -10.54
C ALA A 40 9.24 -23.47 -12.03
N HIS A 41 8.53 -22.77 -12.91
CA HIS A 41 8.78 -22.78 -14.34
C HIS A 41 9.70 -21.63 -14.73
N ASP A 42 10.83 -21.96 -15.37
CA ASP A 42 11.74 -20.96 -15.94
C ASP A 42 11.23 -20.55 -17.34
N TYR A 43 10.82 -19.29 -17.47
CA TYR A 43 10.31 -18.71 -18.72
C TYR A 43 11.42 -18.10 -19.58
N GLY A 44 12.69 -18.27 -19.21
CA GLY A 44 13.83 -17.72 -19.92
C GLY A 44 14.16 -16.28 -19.50
N PRO A 45 15.05 -15.59 -20.22
CA PRO A 45 15.54 -14.27 -19.83
C PRO A 45 14.43 -13.21 -19.92
N VAL A 46 14.44 -12.27 -18.98
CA VAL A 46 13.52 -11.12 -18.96
C VAL A 46 13.83 -10.17 -20.13
N PRO A 47 12.82 -9.79 -20.95
CA PRO A 47 13.01 -8.82 -22.03
C PRO A 47 13.49 -7.47 -21.51
N ALA A 48 14.54 -6.93 -22.13
CA ALA A 48 15.06 -5.62 -21.77
C ALA A 48 14.17 -4.49 -22.31
N GLY A 49 14.01 -3.41 -21.53
CA GLY A 49 13.34 -2.18 -21.97
C GLY A 49 11.82 -2.25 -22.09
N VAL A 50 11.19 -3.33 -21.59
CA VAL A 50 9.74 -3.48 -21.56
C VAL A 50 9.26 -3.34 -20.11
N PRO A 51 8.25 -2.49 -19.83
CA PRO A 51 7.59 -2.47 -18.52
C PRO A 51 6.95 -3.84 -18.22
N LEU A 52 7.31 -4.44 -17.09
CA LEU A 52 6.83 -5.76 -16.68
C LEU A 52 6.39 -5.73 -15.21
N ILE A 53 5.46 -6.61 -14.88
CA ILE A 53 5.03 -6.87 -13.50
C ILE A 53 5.81 -8.08 -12.98
N TYR A 54 6.45 -7.95 -11.82
CA TYR A 54 7.16 -9.08 -11.22
C TYR A 54 6.34 -9.68 -10.08
N GLY A 55 6.05 -10.97 -10.18
CA GLY A 55 5.45 -11.77 -9.12
C GLY A 55 6.44 -12.80 -8.60
N ALA A 56 6.70 -12.83 -7.30
CA ALA A 56 7.50 -13.88 -6.69
C ALA A 56 6.81 -15.24 -6.83
N GLU A 57 7.59 -16.27 -7.12
CA GLU A 57 7.11 -17.64 -7.29
C GLU A 57 6.90 -18.30 -5.93
N PRO A 58 5.68 -18.77 -5.59
CA PRO A 58 5.43 -19.44 -4.31
C PRO A 58 6.32 -20.66 -4.06
N ALA A 59 6.72 -21.38 -5.12
CA ALA A 59 7.62 -22.52 -5.02
C ALA A 59 9.10 -22.15 -4.83
N ASN A 60 9.50 -20.89 -5.07
CA ASN A 60 10.87 -20.42 -4.94
C ASN A 60 10.94 -18.90 -4.72
N GLU A 61 11.18 -18.50 -3.47
CA GLU A 61 11.23 -17.10 -3.04
C GLU A 61 12.37 -16.28 -3.69
N LEU A 62 13.37 -16.93 -4.30
CA LEU A 62 14.46 -16.27 -5.02
C LEU A 62 14.16 -16.11 -6.51
N TRP A 63 12.99 -16.52 -6.98
CA TRP A 63 12.60 -16.43 -8.38
C TRP A 63 11.41 -15.48 -8.53
N LEU A 64 11.54 -14.50 -9.42
CA LEU A 64 10.44 -13.65 -9.85
C LEU A 64 10.04 -14.04 -11.27
N THR A 65 8.75 -14.23 -11.50
CA THR A 65 8.20 -14.32 -12.86
C THR A 65 7.82 -12.92 -13.31
N ALA A 66 8.33 -12.52 -14.48
CA ALA A 66 7.99 -11.26 -15.11
C ALA A 66 6.79 -11.48 -16.04
N TYR A 67 5.73 -10.68 -15.89
CA TYR A 67 4.51 -10.72 -16.67
C TYR A 67 4.38 -9.46 -17.51
N ASP A 68 3.87 -9.59 -18.73
CA ASP A 68 3.38 -8.44 -19.49
C ASP A 68 2.05 -7.95 -18.94
N TRP A 69 1.65 -6.76 -19.40
CA TRP A 69 0.39 -6.13 -19.02
C TRP A 69 -0.85 -6.81 -19.63
N SER A 70 -0.68 -7.95 -20.32
CA SER A 70 -1.77 -8.84 -20.72
C SER A 70 -1.83 -10.11 -19.84
N GLY A 71 -1.03 -10.17 -18.78
CA GLY A 71 -1.00 -11.28 -17.82
C GLY A 71 -0.12 -12.46 -18.24
N ASN A 72 0.61 -12.38 -19.36
CA ASN A 72 1.44 -13.47 -19.86
C ASN A 72 2.85 -13.41 -19.29
N ALA A 73 3.38 -14.56 -18.85
CA ALA A 73 4.77 -14.66 -18.41
C ALA A 73 5.74 -14.41 -19.59
N ARG A 74 6.74 -13.56 -19.37
CA ARG A 74 7.73 -13.11 -20.37
C ARG A 74 9.16 -13.51 -20.03
N GLY A 75 9.43 -13.88 -18.78
CA GLY A 75 10.74 -14.30 -18.34
C GLY A 75 10.78 -14.56 -16.84
N THR A 76 11.93 -15.06 -16.39
CA THR A 76 12.20 -15.36 -14.98
C THR A 76 13.47 -14.64 -14.54
N LEU A 77 13.35 -13.84 -13.48
CA LEU A 77 14.49 -13.23 -12.80
C LEU A 77 14.89 -14.08 -11.61
N LYS A 78 16.15 -14.54 -11.60
CA LYS A 78 16.74 -15.30 -10.50
C LYS A 78 17.55 -14.35 -9.63
N LEU A 79 17.13 -14.19 -8.39
CA LEU A 79 17.75 -13.30 -7.45
C LEU A 79 18.97 -13.98 -6.81
N PRO A 80 20.06 -13.22 -6.56
CA PRO A 80 21.25 -13.75 -5.87
C PRO A 80 21.01 -13.98 -4.37
N GLY A 81 19.93 -13.43 -3.82
CA GLY A 81 19.50 -13.54 -2.43
C GLY A 81 18.09 -12.98 -2.27
N PRO A 82 17.51 -13.01 -1.05
CA PRO A 82 16.20 -12.42 -0.79
C PRO A 82 16.18 -10.95 -1.21
N LEU A 83 15.04 -10.46 -1.71
CA LEU A 83 14.88 -9.03 -2.00
C LEU A 83 15.06 -8.24 -0.69
N THR A 84 16.21 -7.59 -0.55
CA THR A 84 16.41 -6.49 0.38
C THR A 84 16.11 -5.17 -0.35
N HIS A 85 15.82 -4.10 0.38
CA HIS A 85 15.38 -2.78 -0.13
C HIS A 85 16.32 -2.07 -1.14
N GLU A 86 17.38 -2.72 -1.61
CA GLU A 86 18.57 -2.10 -2.19
C GLU A 86 18.84 -2.55 -3.63
N LEU A 87 17.82 -2.40 -4.47
CA LEU A 87 17.96 -2.51 -5.93
C LEU A 87 17.14 -1.38 -6.55
N VAL A 88 17.67 -0.15 -6.52
CA VAL A 88 17.02 0.99 -7.17
C VAL A 88 17.78 1.33 -8.47
N PRO A 89 17.29 0.90 -9.64
CA PRO A 89 17.93 1.22 -10.92
C PRO A 89 17.67 2.66 -11.41
N ASP A 90 16.79 3.41 -10.73
CA ASP A 90 16.36 4.75 -11.14
C ASP A 90 16.67 5.83 -10.08
N SER A 91 16.51 7.10 -10.48
CA SER A 91 16.63 8.21 -9.54
C SER A 91 15.48 8.16 -8.53
N HIS A 92 15.79 8.32 -7.24
CA HIS A 92 14.79 8.35 -6.18
C HIS A 92 15.14 9.39 -5.13
N CYS A 93 14.17 9.77 -4.32
CA CYS A 93 14.33 10.69 -3.21
C CYS A 93 13.79 10.07 -1.93
N PHE A 94 14.35 10.48 -0.80
CA PHE A 94 13.97 9.98 0.52
C PHE A 94 14.29 11.04 1.57
N VAL A 95 13.69 10.90 2.74
CA VAL A 95 13.90 11.82 3.86
C VAL A 95 14.56 11.04 4.98
N LEU A 96 15.60 11.61 5.59
CA LEU A 96 16.22 11.05 6.78
C LEU A 96 16.29 12.11 7.88
N PRO A 97 16.02 11.73 9.14
CA PRO A 97 16.20 12.62 10.27
C PRO A 97 17.69 12.77 10.60
N ASP A 98 18.15 14.02 10.66
CA ASP A 98 19.44 14.37 11.25
C ASP A 98 19.34 14.29 12.77
N GLN A 99 20.02 13.31 13.37
CA GLN A 99 19.91 13.01 14.80
C GLN A 99 20.48 14.11 15.73
N GLN A 100 21.26 15.06 15.20
CA GLN A 100 21.89 16.11 16.01
C GLN A 100 21.08 17.39 15.99
N SER A 101 20.62 17.77 14.80
CA SER A 101 19.82 18.98 14.58
C SER A 101 18.32 18.72 14.68
N PHE A 102 17.89 17.47 14.64
CA PHE A 102 16.49 17.06 14.53
C PHE A 102 15.80 17.56 13.25
N ASP A 103 16.58 17.84 12.21
CA ASP A 103 16.06 18.24 10.91
C ASP A 103 15.64 17.02 10.09
N GLU A 104 14.48 17.10 9.46
CA GLU A 104 14.04 16.15 8.42
C GLU A 104 14.62 16.58 7.08
N VAL A 105 15.61 15.83 6.59
CA VAL A 105 16.44 16.25 5.46
C VAL A 105 16.11 15.43 4.22
N LEU A 106 15.84 16.14 3.11
CA LEU A 106 15.64 15.55 1.80
C LEU A 106 16.97 15.16 1.16
N TYR A 107 17.04 13.92 0.69
CA TYR A 107 18.15 13.36 -0.07
C TYR A 107 17.65 12.84 -1.41
N VAL A 108 18.58 12.75 -2.36
CA VAL A 108 18.35 12.09 -3.64
C VAL A 108 19.51 11.17 -4.01
N ASP A 109 19.16 10.10 -4.70
CA ASP A 109 20.08 9.21 -5.38
C ASP A 109 19.79 9.27 -6.86
N VAL A 110 20.84 9.51 -7.66
CA VAL A 110 20.75 9.59 -9.12
C VAL A 110 21.83 8.68 -9.69
N PRO A 111 21.49 7.75 -10.61
CA PRO A 111 22.48 6.87 -11.23
C PRO A 111 23.67 7.64 -11.80
N GLY A 112 24.88 7.21 -11.44
CA GLY A 112 26.13 7.87 -11.87
C GLY A 112 26.53 9.10 -11.05
N GLN A 113 25.76 9.48 -10.01
CA GLN A 113 26.13 10.49 -9.03
C GLN A 113 26.50 9.85 -7.69
N PRO A 114 27.17 10.59 -6.79
CA PRO A 114 27.34 10.14 -5.41
C PRO A 114 25.97 9.86 -4.76
N LEU A 115 25.89 8.74 -4.04
CA LEU A 115 24.73 8.38 -3.24
C LEU A 115 24.52 9.37 -2.08
N ASN A 116 23.29 9.40 -1.58
CA ASN A 116 22.79 10.24 -0.50
C ASN A 116 23.11 11.72 -0.71
N ARG A 117 22.86 12.24 -1.91
CA ARG A 117 23.08 13.66 -2.18
C ARG A 117 22.06 14.48 -1.40
N ARG A 118 22.53 15.14 -0.34
CA ARG A 118 21.73 16.07 0.47
C ARG A 118 21.20 17.21 -0.40
N VAL A 119 19.89 17.44 -0.36
CA VAL A 119 19.23 18.56 -1.01
C VAL A 119 19.02 19.70 -0.02
N GLY A 120 18.37 19.43 1.12
CA GLY A 120 18.09 20.44 2.13
C GLY A 120 17.09 19.97 3.18
N VAL A 121 16.78 20.87 4.13
CA VAL A 121 15.86 20.59 5.23
C VAL A 121 14.42 20.85 4.78
N ILE A 122 13.52 19.91 5.04
CA ILE A 122 12.07 20.06 4.81
C ILE A 122 11.44 20.72 6.03
N GLU A 123 11.75 20.20 7.21
CA GLU A 123 11.21 20.65 8.49
C GLU A 123 12.21 20.37 9.63
N HIS A 124 12.07 21.11 10.72
CA HIS A 124 12.78 20.85 11.98
C HIS A 124 11.81 20.23 12.99
N GLU A 125 12.11 19.02 13.48
CA GLU A 125 11.28 18.29 14.43
C GLU A 125 11.89 18.28 15.83
N PRO A 126 11.44 19.12 16.77
CA PRO A 126 12.06 19.18 18.09
C PRO A 126 11.87 17.90 18.93
N ASN A 127 10.97 16.98 18.54
CA ASN A 127 10.70 15.73 19.27
C ASN A 127 10.84 14.49 18.37
N LEU A 128 12.05 13.91 18.27
CA LEU A 128 12.33 12.65 17.54
C LEU A 128 11.52 11.42 18.00
N VAL A 129 10.79 11.52 19.10
CA VAL A 129 10.35 10.34 19.86
C VAL A 129 9.18 9.61 19.20
N GLN A 130 8.59 10.11 18.10
CA GLN A 130 7.39 9.42 17.63
C GLN A 130 7.09 9.36 16.13
N PHE A 131 7.41 10.34 15.28
CA PHE A 131 6.97 10.30 13.87
C PHE A 131 7.98 10.93 12.91
N GLY A 132 8.39 10.18 11.88
CA GLY A 132 9.29 10.67 10.83
C GLY A 132 8.53 11.23 9.64
N VAL A 133 9.25 11.97 8.79
CA VAL A 133 8.78 12.39 7.47
C VAL A 133 9.31 11.41 6.43
N ASP A 134 8.45 10.96 5.52
CA ASP A 134 8.80 10.07 4.42
C ASP A 134 8.55 10.75 3.08
N ALA A 135 9.43 10.56 2.10
CA ALA A 135 9.11 10.90 0.71
C ALA A 135 8.21 9.82 0.11
N VAL A 136 7.07 10.20 -0.46
CA VAL A 136 6.08 9.28 -1.03
C VAL A 136 5.95 9.38 -2.55
N GLU A 137 6.57 10.40 -3.15
CA GLU A 137 6.63 10.61 -4.60
C GLU A 137 7.84 11.48 -4.96
N CYS A 138 8.56 11.10 -6.01
CA CYS A 138 9.77 11.78 -6.47
C CYS A 138 9.73 11.96 -8.00
N ASN A 139 9.27 13.12 -8.46
CA ASN A 139 9.22 13.43 -9.88
C ASN A 139 10.38 14.34 -10.30
N PHE A 140 11.49 13.73 -10.71
CA PHE A 140 12.68 14.45 -11.19
C PHE A 140 12.42 15.29 -12.44
N LYS A 141 11.49 14.87 -13.32
CA LYS A 141 11.13 15.65 -14.51
C LYS A 141 10.43 16.96 -14.16
N ARG A 142 9.61 16.95 -13.10
CA ARG A 142 8.92 18.14 -12.57
C ARG A 142 9.70 18.86 -11.47
N ASN A 143 10.89 18.36 -11.11
CA ASN A 143 11.71 18.88 -10.02
C ASN A 143 10.91 18.96 -8.69
N LEU A 144 10.13 17.92 -8.41
CA LEU A 144 9.13 17.89 -7.34
C LEU A 144 9.26 16.60 -6.54
N ALA A 145 9.20 16.72 -5.21
CA ALA A 145 8.96 15.63 -4.28
C ALA A 145 7.70 15.93 -3.48
N ILE A 146 7.02 14.87 -3.04
CA ILE A 146 5.98 14.95 -2.02
C ILE A 146 6.46 14.19 -0.80
N ALA A 147 6.48 14.86 0.34
CA ALA A 147 6.84 14.28 1.62
C ALA A 147 5.65 14.30 2.57
N VAL A 148 5.56 13.34 3.47
CA VAL A 148 4.41 13.16 4.37
C VAL A 148 4.87 12.80 5.76
N ARG A 149 4.15 13.28 6.75
CA ARG A 149 4.34 12.90 8.14
C ARG A 149 3.21 11.98 8.55
N THR A 150 3.57 10.79 9.03
CA THR A 150 2.59 9.81 9.50
C THR A 150 2.66 9.69 11.02
N ALA A 151 1.59 10.08 11.70
CA ALA A 151 1.39 9.96 13.13
C ALA A 151 0.36 8.88 13.48
N VAL A 152 0.77 7.84 14.23
CA VAL A 152 -0.10 6.75 14.76
C VAL A 152 -1.14 6.25 13.73
N GLY A 153 -0.68 5.82 12.56
CA GLY A 153 -1.57 5.27 11.51
C GLY A 153 -2.42 6.32 10.77
N THR A 154 -2.12 7.61 10.92
CA THR A 154 -2.79 8.72 10.21
C THR A 154 -1.76 9.69 9.66
N THR A 155 -2.06 10.37 8.56
CA THR A 155 -1.20 11.44 8.04
C THR A 155 -1.54 12.76 8.74
N SER A 156 -0.55 13.40 9.35
CA SER A 156 -0.72 14.71 9.99
C SER A 156 -0.33 15.85 9.07
N ASP A 157 0.68 15.66 8.21
CA ASP A 157 1.20 16.72 7.35
C ASP A 157 1.66 16.18 6.00
N ALA A 158 1.61 17.03 4.98
CA ALA A 158 2.23 16.80 3.69
C ALA A 158 2.91 18.06 3.15
N TRP A 159 4.04 17.88 2.47
CA TRP A 159 4.80 18.94 1.81
C TRP A 159 4.98 18.61 0.33
N ALA A 160 4.82 19.63 -0.51
CA ALA A 160 5.36 19.64 -1.86
C ALA A 160 6.71 20.36 -1.80
N VAL A 161 7.77 19.70 -2.24
CA VAL A 161 9.15 20.18 -2.09
C VAL A 161 9.85 20.17 -3.43
N ARG A 162 10.66 21.19 -3.71
CA ARG A 162 11.48 21.21 -4.93
C ARG A 162 12.73 20.36 -4.77
N LEU A 163 12.97 19.41 -5.68
CA LEU A 163 14.10 18.46 -5.61
C LEU A 163 15.49 19.12 -5.80
N SER A 164 15.55 20.30 -6.41
CA SER A 164 16.82 20.98 -6.70
C SER A 164 17.40 21.73 -5.50
N ASP A 165 16.57 22.21 -4.59
CA ASP A 165 16.97 23.14 -3.52
C ASP A 165 16.20 22.98 -2.20
N ALA A 166 15.31 21.98 -2.10
CA ALA A 166 14.43 21.72 -0.96
C ALA A 166 13.47 22.87 -0.61
N SER A 167 13.20 23.80 -1.54
CA SER A 167 12.19 24.84 -1.31
C SER A 167 10.81 24.21 -1.11
N ILE A 168 10.12 24.58 -0.03
CA ILE A 168 8.74 24.21 0.19
C ILE A 168 7.85 24.98 -0.80
N LEU A 169 7.18 24.23 -1.67
CA LEU A 169 6.24 24.74 -2.67
C LEU A 169 4.80 24.77 -2.12
N GLY A 170 4.49 23.88 -1.17
CA GLY A 170 3.21 23.80 -0.47
C GLY A 170 3.33 22.97 0.79
N HIS A 171 2.52 23.28 1.79
CA HIS A 171 2.41 22.54 3.06
C HIS A 171 0.94 22.48 3.47
N TRP A 172 0.51 21.30 3.91
CA TRP A 172 -0.85 21.05 4.36
C TRP A 172 -0.79 20.25 5.66
N SER A 173 -1.51 20.73 6.68
CA SER A 173 -1.70 20.02 7.95
C SER A 173 -3.12 19.46 8.03
N TYR A 174 -3.25 18.32 8.68
CA TYR A 174 -4.45 17.50 8.72
C TYR A 174 -4.81 17.11 10.15
N ASP A 175 -6.10 17.20 10.48
CA ASP A 175 -6.62 16.75 11.76
C ASP A 175 -7.09 15.28 11.73
N ARG A 176 -7.54 14.80 10.55
CA ARG A 176 -8.22 13.50 10.37
C ARG A 176 -8.03 12.92 8.98
N THR A 177 -6.78 12.74 8.56
CA THR A 177 -6.43 12.09 7.29
C THR A 177 -5.84 10.72 7.58
N LEU A 178 -6.45 9.66 7.04
CA LEU A 178 -5.98 8.29 7.20
C LEU A 178 -4.66 8.09 6.45
N SER A 179 -4.64 8.51 5.18
CA SER A 179 -3.47 8.40 4.32
C SER A 179 -3.50 9.47 3.25
N VAL A 180 -2.35 9.72 2.64
CA VAL A 180 -2.27 10.51 1.42
C VAL A 180 -1.67 9.67 0.29
N VAL A 181 -2.21 9.81 -0.91
CA VAL A 181 -1.79 9.05 -2.08
C VAL A 181 -1.46 10.02 -3.21
N PRO A 182 -0.18 10.19 -3.56
CA PRO A 182 0.20 10.99 -4.71
C PRO A 182 -0.05 10.25 -6.03
N SER A 183 -0.31 10.99 -7.10
CA SER A 183 -0.16 10.48 -8.47
C SER A 183 1.31 10.24 -8.82
N THR A 184 1.59 9.34 -9.76
CA THR A 184 2.95 9.02 -10.25
C THR A 184 3.69 10.22 -10.88
N ASP A 185 2.97 11.24 -11.34
CA ASP A 185 3.60 12.48 -11.80
C ASP A 185 3.71 13.56 -10.71
N GLY A 186 3.23 13.27 -9.49
CA GLY A 186 3.11 14.21 -8.37
C GLY A 186 2.20 15.41 -8.62
N SER A 187 1.32 15.39 -9.64
CA SER A 187 0.43 16.54 -9.95
C SER A 187 -0.85 16.52 -9.13
N LEU A 188 -1.18 15.37 -8.56
CA LEU A 188 -2.33 15.16 -7.69
C LEU A 188 -1.90 14.58 -6.35
N LEU A 189 -2.68 14.92 -5.33
CA LEU A 189 -2.64 14.30 -4.01
C LEU A 189 -4.06 13.96 -3.58
N ALA A 190 -4.32 12.68 -3.34
CA ALA A 190 -5.53 12.24 -2.65
C ALA A 190 -5.30 12.26 -1.14
N GLU A 191 -6.17 12.91 -0.39
CA GLU A 191 -6.19 12.99 1.06
C GLU A 191 -7.35 12.13 1.56
N ASN A 192 -7.08 10.89 1.95
CA ASN A 192 -8.12 9.94 2.37
C ASN A 192 -8.60 10.27 3.78
N GLY A 193 -9.91 10.51 3.95
CA GLY A 193 -10.47 10.91 5.24
C GLY A 193 -10.53 9.74 6.24
N ALA A 194 -10.18 10.00 7.51
CA ALA A 194 -10.34 9.03 8.59
C ALA A 194 -11.75 9.12 9.24
N ASN A 195 -12.26 8.02 9.79
CA ASN A 195 -13.49 7.95 10.61
C ASN A 195 -14.73 8.59 9.95
N GLY A 196 -15.02 8.24 8.69
CA GLY A 196 -16.12 8.83 7.92
C GLY A 196 -15.80 10.22 7.36
N GLY A 197 -14.51 10.60 7.35
CA GLY A 197 -14.01 11.76 6.64
C GLY A 197 -14.12 11.59 5.12
N VAL A 198 -14.24 12.72 4.42
CA VAL A 198 -14.30 12.76 2.96
C VAL A 198 -12.89 12.71 2.37
N THR A 199 -12.70 11.88 1.35
CA THR A 199 -11.49 11.88 0.53
C THR A 199 -11.48 13.09 -0.41
N ARG A 200 -10.38 13.85 -0.43
CA ARG A 200 -10.18 15.02 -1.30
C ARG A 200 -9.09 14.73 -2.31
N ILE A 201 -9.28 15.12 -3.56
CA ILE A 201 -8.21 15.11 -4.58
C ILE A 201 -7.80 16.56 -4.82
N ARG A 202 -6.52 16.85 -4.70
CA ARG A 202 -5.92 18.20 -4.79
C ARG A 202 -4.90 18.27 -5.91
N SER A 203 -4.76 19.44 -6.55
CA SER A 203 -3.65 19.74 -7.46
C SER A 203 -2.37 20.11 -6.69
N ILE A 204 -1.23 19.67 -7.17
CA ILE A 204 0.09 19.94 -6.57
C ILE A 204 0.99 20.67 -7.57
N PRO A 205 1.68 21.75 -7.16
CA PRO A 205 1.77 22.28 -5.79
C PRO A 205 0.68 23.32 -5.42
N ASP A 206 -0.11 23.77 -6.39
CA ASP A 206 -1.04 24.91 -6.24
C ASP A 206 -2.04 24.75 -5.09
N GLY A 207 -2.34 23.51 -4.74
CA GLY A 207 -3.14 23.17 -3.59
C GLY A 207 -4.65 23.32 -3.80
N ALA A 208 -5.16 23.41 -5.02
CA ALA A 208 -6.60 23.52 -5.26
C ALA A 208 -7.28 22.16 -5.08
N VAL A 209 -8.37 22.09 -4.30
CA VAL A 209 -9.19 20.87 -4.20
C VAL A 209 -10.00 20.73 -5.49
N LEU A 210 -9.71 19.69 -6.26
CA LEU A 210 -10.33 19.41 -7.56
C LEU A 210 -11.58 18.54 -7.42
N ALA A 211 -11.58 17.61 -6.47
CA ALA A 211 -12.70 16.70 -6.23
C ALA A 211 -12.85 16.31 -4.75
N ARG A 212 -14.05 15.86 -4.41
CA ARG A 212 -14.42 15.29 -3.12
C ARG A 212 -15.18 14.00 -3.38
N LEU A 213 -14.65 12.88 -2.92
CA LEU A 213 -15.27 11.57 -3.10
C LEU A 213 -16.24 11.28 -1.93
N PRO A 214 -17.19 10.35 -2.09
CA PRO A 214 -18.00 9.85 -0.98
C PRO A 214 -17.13 9.43 0.22
N ALA A 215 -17.65 9.58 1.44
CA ALA A 215 -16.89 9.31 2.68
C ALA A 215 -16.49 7.83 2.89
N ILE A 216 -17.03 6.93 2.05
CA ILE A 216 -16.71 5.51 2.03
C ILE A 216 -15.55 5.18 1.08
N ASP A 217 -15.15 6.13 0.23
CA ASP A 217 -14.18 5.92 -0.84
C ASP A 217 -12.81 6.45 -0.43
N ALA A 218 -11.80 5.59 -0.47
CA ALA A 218 -10.40 5.96 -0.38
C ALA A 218 -9.70 5.67 -1.71
N VAL A 219 -8.85 6.60 -2.14
CA VAL A 219 -7.97 6.41 -3.29
C VAL A 219 -6.75 5.62 -2.82
N ASN A 220 -6.46 4.50 -3.49
CA ASN A 220 -5.27 3.69 -3.27
C ASN A 220 -4.16 3.95 -4.29
N ALA A 221 -4.52 4.39 -5.49
CA ALA A 221 -3.59 4.77 -6.55
C ALA A 221 -4.28 5.57 -7.66
N PHE A 222 -3.48 6.24 -8.48
CA PHE A 222 -3.89 6.83 -9.75
C PHE A 222 -3.27 6.06 -10.92
N SER A 223 -3.91 6.08 -12.09
CA SER A 223 -3.23 5.74 -13.35
C SER A 223 -2.17 6.79 -13.69
N ASP A 224 -1.21 6.45 -14.55
CA ASP A 224 -0.09 7.33 -14.93
C ASP A 224 -0.55 8.60 -15.67
N ASP A 225 -1.68 8.52 -16.39
CA ASP A 225 -2.34 9.64 -17.05
C ASP A 225 -3.24 10.46 -16.11
N ASN A 226 -3.30 10.09 -14.81
CA ASN A 226 -4.13 10.72 -13.79
C ASN A 226 -5.63 10.77 -14.11
N ARG A 227 -6.10 9.91 -15.00
CA ARG A 227 -7.52 9.84 -15.35
C ARG A 227 -8.29 8.92 -14.41
N LEU A 228 -7.73 7.74 -14.14
CA LEU A 228 -8.34 6.72 -13.31
C LEU A 228 -7.80 6.76 -11.89
N ALA A 229 -8.64 6.38 -10.93
CA ALA A 229 -8.27 6.12 -9.55
C ALA A 229 -8.72 4.71 -9.16
N VAL A 230 -7.84 3.98 -8.46
CA VAL A 230 -8.21 2.75 -7.74
C VAL A 230 -8.83 3.16 -6.42
N ILE A 231 -10.10 2.83 -6.25
CA ILE A 231 -10.87 3.12 -5.06
C ILE A 231 -11.02 1.84 -4.24
N GLY A 232 -10.60 1.91 -2.98
CA GLY A 232 -10.89 0.91 -1.97
C GLY A 232 -11.82 1.47 -0.91
N PRO A 233 -12.47 0.61 -0.13
CA PRO A 233 -13.41 1.03 0.89
C PRO A 233 -12.68 1.47 2.15
N VAL A 234 -13.19 2.53 2.80
CA VAL A 234 -12.72 2.96 4.12
C VAL A 234 -13.36 2.11 5.23
N VAL A 235 -14.60 1.63 5.04
CA VAL A 235 -15.35 0.83 6.03
C VAL A 235 -16.30 -0.20 5.39
N SER A 236 -16.27 -1.42 5.97
CA SER A 236 -17.29 -2.49 6.01
C SER A 236 -17.99 -3.00 4.74
N VAL A 237 -17.50 -2.72 3.53
CA VAL A 237 -17.78 -3.55 2.35
C VAL A 237 -16.54 -3.54 1.48
N ALA A 238 -15.74 -4.60 1.56
CA ALA A 238 -14.51 -4.77 0.80
C ALA A 238 -14.81 -4.79 -0.72
N GLN A 239 -14.92 -3.65 -1.40
CA GLN A 239 -15.08 -3.58 -2.85
C GLN A 239 -14.02 -2.69 -3.45
N ILE A 240 -13.33 -3.22 -4.45
CA ILE A 240 -12.33 -2.47 -5.21
C ILE A 240 -12.98 -2.02 -6.49
N ARG A 241 -12.82 -0.73 -6.79
CA ARG A 241 -13.34 -0.11 -8.00
C ARG A 241 -12.24 0.66 -8.71
N VAL A 242 -12.31 0.71 -10.02
CA VAL A 242 -11.52 1.63 -10.83
C VAL A 242 -12.49 2.56 -11.52
N LEU A 243 -12.33 3.86 -11.31
CA LEU A 243 -13.21 4.87 -11.87
C LEU A 243 -12.43 6.07 -12.39
N ASP A 244 -13.02 6.77 -13.35
CA ASP A 244 -12.61 8.13 -13.69
C ASP A 244 -13.05 9.06 -12.55
N TRP A 245 -12.08 9.57 -11.79
CA TRP A 245 -12.39 10.32 -10.56
C TRP A 245 -12.99 11.70 -10.83
N ARG A 246 -12.89 12.21 -12.07
CA ARG A 246 -13.49 13.49 -12.46
C ARG A 246 -14.96 13.34 -12.78
N THR A 247 -15.33 12.26 -13.46
CA THR A 247 -16.71 12.02 -13.89
C THR A 247 -17.50 11.11 -12.94
N GLY A 248 -16.81 10.31 -12.15
CA GLY A 248 -17.40 9.24 -11.32
C GLY A 248 -17.74 7.98 -12.11
N ASN A 249 -17.37 7.89 -13.40
CA ASN A 249 -17.66 6.72 -14.22
C ASN A 249 -16.77 5.55 -13.81
N GLU A 250 -17.38 4.49 -13.29
CA GLU A 250 -16.72 3.23 -13.01
C GLU A 250 -16.41 2.47 -14.31
N VAL A 251 -15.16 2.03 -14.46
CA VAL A 251 -14.71 1.20 -15.59
C VAL A 251 -14.54 -0.26 -15.19
N TRP A 252 -14.34 -0.52 -13.90
CA TRP A 252 -14.19 -1.87 -13.38
C TRP A 252 -14.48 -1.95 -11.89
N HIS A 253 -14.95 -3.12 -11.43
CA HIS A 253 -14.96 -3.51 -10.03
C HIS A 253 -14.67 -5.02 -9.89
N ASN A 254 -14.20 -5.45 -8.73
CA ASN A 254 -13.75 -6.82 -8.49
C ASN A 254 -14.88 -7.88 -8.38
N GLY A 255 -16.15 -7.48 -8.46
CA GLY A 255 -17.33 -8.37 -8.40
C GLY A 255 -17.60 -9.06 -7.05
N ASN A 256 -16.58 -9.23 -6.20
CA ASN A 256 -16.64 -9.94 -4.92
C ASN A 256 -16.08 -9.07 -3.77
N ALA A 257 -16.13 -9.58 -2.54
CA ALA A 257 -15.44 -8.94 -1.43
C ALA A 257 -13.91 -9.01 -1.63
N GLY A 258 -13.19 -7.88 -1.48
CA GLY A 258 -11.74 -7.82 -1.56
C GLY A 258 -11.16 -6.46 -1.19
N TRP A 259 -9.91 -6.46 -0.73
CA TRP A 259 -9.14 -5.28 -0.33
C TRP A 259 -8.02 -5.01 -1.32
N THR A 260 -7.77 -3.73 -1.57
CA THR A 260 -6.60 -3.33 -2.37
C THR A 260 -5.37 -3.51 -1.51
N MET A 261 -4.55 -4.50 -1.83
CA MET A 261 -3.31 -4.74 -1.08
C MET A 261 -2.18 -3.91 -1.65
N ARG A 262 -2.10 -3.86 -2.99
CA ARG A 262 -1.08 -3.12 -3.75
C ARG A 262 -1.62 -2.74 -5.12
N VAL A 263 -1.08 -1.66 -5.67
CA VAL A 263 -1.29 -1.26 -7.06
C VAL A 263 0.06 -0.96 -7.70
N ALA A 264 0.28 -1.47 -8.91
CA ALA A 264 1.33 -0.99 -9.81
C ALA A 264 0.69 -0.32 -11.03
N VAL A 265 1.38 0.69 -11.55
CA VAL A 265 0.92 1.53 -12.65
C VAL A 265 1.84 1.29 -13.84
N ASN A 266 1.28 1.13 -15.04
CA ASN A 266 2.06 1.02 -16.27
C ASN A 266 2.33 2.39 -16.88
N PRO A 267 3.59 2.83 -16.98
CA PRO A 267 3.87 4.14 -17.55
C PRO A 267 3.58 4.21 -19.05
N GLY A 268 2.89 5.28 -19.44
CA GLY A 268 2.50 5.61 -20.81
C GLY A 268 1.21 4.94 -21.29
N THR A 269 0.51 4.13 -20.49
CA THR A 269 -0.63 3.34 -20.99
C THR A 269 -1.93 3.48 -20.22
N GLY A 270 -1.91 3.89 -18.95
CA GLY A 270 -3.08 3.91 -18.08
C GLY A 270 -3.45 2.57 -17.44
N ASP A 271 -2.67 1.50 -17.69
CA ASP A 271 -2.97 0.18 -17.11
C ASP A 271 -2.62 0.15 -15.61
N LEU A 272 -3.44 -0.60 -14.86
CA LEU A 272 -3.33 -0.74 -13.41
C LEU A 272 -3.30 -2.22 -13.04
N ALA A 273 -2.24 -2.67 -12.37
CA ALA A 273 -2.16 -4.02 -11.80
C ALA A 273 -2.50 -3.95 -10.31
N ILE A 274 -3.52 -4.68 -9.89
CA ILE A 274 -4.10 -4.61 -8.54
C ILE A 274 -3.97 -5.97 -7.86
N ALA A 275 -3.34 -6.00 -6.68
CA ALA A 275 -3.32 -7.15 -5.80
C ALA A 275 -4.58 -7.13 -4.92
N VAL A 276 -5.39 -8.18 -5.01
CA VAL A 276 -6.67 -8.27 -4.32
C VAL A 276 -6.55 -9.23 -3.12
N GLY A 277 -6.67 -8.71 -1.90
CA GLY A 277 -6.59 -9.49 -0.67
C GLY A 277 -7.95 -9.76 -0.03
N THR A 278 -7.99 -10.71 0.89
CA THR A 278 -9.17 -10.95 1.75
C THR A 278 -9.18 -10.04 2.98
N GLU A 279 -10.31 -9.98 3.69
CA GLU A 279 -10.45 -9.30 4.99
C GLU A 279 -9.40 -9.77 6.01
N GLU A 280 -9.16 -11.08 6.07
CA GLU A 280 -8.18 -11.67 6.98
C GLU A 280 -6.74 -11.26 6.61
N GLN A 281 -6.42 -11.23 5.32
CA GLN A 281 -5.10 -10.79 4.85
C GLN A 281 -4.87 -9.30 5.07
N TYR A 282 -5.93 -8.50 4.97
CA TYR A 282 -5.92 -7.08 5.26
C TYR A 282 -5.59 -6.86 6.75
N HIS A 283 -6.40 -7.39 7.68
CA HIS A 283 -6.23 -7.14 9.12
C HIS A 283 -5.13 -7.94 9.82
N GLY A 284 -4.84 -9.15 9.34
CA GLY A 284 -3.98 -10.08 10.06
C GLY A 284 -2.49 -9.92 9.80
N LEU A 285 -2.09 -9.09 8.81
CA LEU A 285 -0.74 -9.08 8.23
C LEU A 285 -0.16 -10.51 8.18
N THR A 286 -0.98 -11.44 7.69
CA THR A 286 -0.77 -12.88 7.82
C THR A 286 0.50 -13.30 7.09
N GLN A 287 1.09 -14.44 7.49
CA GLN A 287 2.24 -15.02 6.77
C GLN A 287 1.97 -15.30 5.28
N ASP A 288 0.71 -15.45 4.87
CA ASP A 288 0.35 -15.53 3.44
C ASP A 288 0.25 -14.14 2.81
N ALA A 289 1.38 -13.67 2.28
CA ALA A 289 1.48 -12.46 1.49
C ALA A 289 1.17 -12.68 0.00
N THR A 290 0.59 -13.82 -0.40
CA THR A 290 0.22 -14.06 -1.80
C THR A 290 -1.18 -13.53 -2.13
N TYR A 291 -1.31 -12.86 -3.27
CA TYR A 291 -2.58 -12.28 -3.74
C TYR A 291 -2.87 -12.67 -5.19
N PRO A 292 -4.14 -12.92 -5.56
CA PRO A 292 -4.55 -12.83 -6.96
C PRO A 292 -4.27 -11.42 -7.49
N LEU A 293 -3.78 -11.34 -8.73
CA LEU A 293 -3.49 -10.07 -9.39
C LEU A 293 -4.37 -9.90 -10.61
N VAL A 294 -5.00 -8.74 -10.73
CA VAL A 294 -5.79 -8.33 -11.89
C VAL A 294 -5.17 -7.12 -12.53
N ILE A 295 -5.07 -7.13 -13.85
CA ILE A 295 -4.69 -5.98 -14.66
C ILE A 295 -5.96 -5.38 -15.22
N VAL A 296 -6.19 -4.11 -14.95
CA VAL A 296 -7.32 -3.32 -15.43
C VAL A 296 -6.79 -2.33 -16.46
N HIS A 297 -7.34 -2.41 -17.66
CA HIS A 297 -7.02 -1.51 -18.76
C HIS A 297 -7.88 -0.24 -18.70
N PRO A 298 -7.45 0.87 -19.33
CA PRO A 298 -8.19 2.12 -19.37
C PRO A 298 -9.64 2.03 -19.86
N ASP A 299 -9.92 1.04 -20.72
CA ASP A 299 -11.23 0.78 -21.32
C ASP A 299 -12.12 -0.13 -20.47
N GLY A 300 -11.63 -0.59 -19.31
CA GLY A 300 -12.33 -1.50 -18.41
C GLY A 300 -12.16 -2.98 -18.74
N SER A 301 -11.47 -3.32 -19.83
CA SER A 301 -11.08 -4.71 -20.08
C SER A 301 -10.06 -5.18 -19.04
N VAL A 302 -10.01 -6.49 -18.80
CA VAL A 302 -9.17 -7.08 -17.74
C VAL A 302 -8.37 -8.28 -18.22
N ALA A 303 -7.20 -8.44 -17.62
CA ALA A 303 -6.39 -9.65 -17.67
C ALA A 303 -6.08 -10.11 -16.24
N GLU A 304 -5.96 -11.42 -16.04
CA GLU A 304 -5.56 -11.99 -14.75
C GLU A 304 -4.14 -12.54 -14.87
N ILE A 305 -3.32 -12.33 -13.84
CA ILE A 305 -2.04 -13.04 -13.72
C ILE A 305 -2.33 -14.39 -13.05
N PRO A 306 -1.94 -15.53 -13.66
CA PRO A 306 -2.25 -16.83 -13.10
C PRO A 306 -1.68 -17.05 -11.69
N GLY A 307 -2.52 -17.59 -10.81
CA GLY A 307 -2.15 -17.98 -9.44
C GLY A 307 -2.13 -16.81 -8.45
N ARG A 308 -1.69 -17.09 -7.22
CA ARG A 308 -1.45 -16.07 -6.18
C ARG A 308 0.05 -15.73 -6.15
N ARG A 309 0.38 -14.46 -6.03
CA ARG A 309 1.77 -13.96 -6.08
C ARG A 309 2.08 -13.09 -4.87
N VAL A 310 3.29 -13.22 -4.33
CA VAL A 310 3.67 -12.55 -3.07
C VAL A 310 3.82 -11.03 -3.23
N TRP A 311 4.19 -10.56 -4.44
CA TRP A 311 4.55 -9.16 -4.67
C TRP A 311 4.06 -8.69 -6.04
N ILE A 312 3.76 -7.39 -6.13
CA ILE A 312 3.79 -6.63 -7.38
C ILE A 312 4.92 -5.62 -7.21
N LEU A 313 5.99 -5.75 -7.98
CA LEU A 313 6.97 -4.68 -8.15
C LEU A 313 6.63 -3.94 -9.46
N PRO A 314 6.44 -2.62 -9.44
CA PRO A 314 6.49 -1.87 -10.68
C PRO A 314 7.89 -2.01 -11.29
N PRO A 315 8.01 -1.89 -12.63
CA PRO A 315 9.29 -1.93 -13.33
C PRO A 315 10.18 -0.69 -13.07
N TYR A 316 9.67 0.31 -12.33
CA TYR A 316 10.33 1.57 -12.01
C TYR A 316 10.26 1.79 -10.50
N ALA A 317 11.36 2.28 -9.94
CA ALA A 317 11.57 2.50 -8.51
C ALA A 317 10.36 3.06 -7.74
N ASP A 318 10.20 2.61 -6.49
CA ASP A 318 10.51 3.50 -5.37
C ASP A 318 10.92 2.65 -4.16
N GLY A 319 12.09 3.00 -3.62
CA GLY A 319 12.55 2.54 -2.32
C GLY A 319 11.59 3.03 -1.25
N TYR A 320 11.40 2.17 -0.24
CA TYR A 320 10.52 2.33 0.92
C TYR A 320 9.04 1.95 0.72
N TYR A 321 8.75 0.69 1.07
CA TYR A 321 7.53 0.30 1.76
C TYR A 321 7.78 0.55 3.25
N PRO A 322 6.86 1.24 3.95
CA PRO A 322 5.75 0.48 4.48
C PRO A 322 4.43 1.23 4.18
N TYR A 323 3.37 0.50 3.86
CA TYR A 323 2.01 1.03 3.71
C TYR A 323 1.73 1.96 2.51
N LYS A 324 1.79 1.42 1.29
CA LYS A 324 0.75 1.76 0.29
C LYS A 324 -0.50 0.91 0.60
N GLY A 325 -1.32 1.37 1.54
CA GLY A 325 -2.75 0.98 1.65
C GLY A 325 -3.14 -0.30 2.41
N GLY A 326 -2.37 -0.80 3.38
CA GLY A 326 -2.89 -1.77 4.37
C GLY A 326 -3.78 -1.09 5.42
N PRO A 327 -4.62 -1.83 6.18
CA PRO A 327 -5.42 -1.24 7.25
C PRO A 327 -4.53 -0.67 8.36
N PRO A 328 -5.11 0.18 9.23
CA PRO A 328 -4.49 0.51 10.51
C PRO A 328 -4.10 -0.74 11.32
#